data_AF-A0A3D5DJV2-F1
#
_entry.id   AF-A0A3D5DJV2-F1
#
_cell.length_a   1.000
_cell.length_b   1.000
_cell.length_c   1.000
_cell.angle_alpha   90.00
_cell.angle_beta   90.00
_cell.angle_gamma   90.00
#
_symmetry.space_group_name_H-M   'P 1'
#
loop_
_entity.id
_entity.type
_entity.pdbx_description
1 polymer ?
#
loop_
_entity_poly.entity_id
_entity_poly.type
_entity_poly.pdbx_seq_one_letter_code
_entity_poly.pdbx_strand_id
1 'polypeptide(L)'
;MPASLEDLHGPEQGVVVLPRHLAWPGLREIDLSDDRLRRSLYGIVLTQGRRNDMARFVNARLLREDWPLLRTSLDPKVRKGCERRLRLGS
;
A
#
# COMPACT_ATOMS: atom_id res chain seq x y z
N MET A 1 11.24 0.59 -2.27
CA MET A 1 10.74 1.57 -1.28
C MET A 1 10.94 2.99 -1.82
N PRO A 2 9.88 3.82 -1.87
CA PRO A 2 9.93 5.23 -2.23
C PRO A 2 10.75 6.05 -1.24
N ALA A 3 11.10 7.27 -1.66
CA ALA A 3 11.99 8.15 -0.91
C ALA A 3 11.22 8.96 0.14
N SER A 4 9.98 9.34 -0.14
CA SER A 4 9.08 10.04 0.79
C SER A 4 7.62 9.62 0.60
N LEU A 5 6.75 10.13 1.47
CA LEU A 5 5.31 9.96 1.34
C LEU A 5 4.75 10.71 0.12
N GLU A 6 5.40 11.79 -0.31
CA GLU A 6 4.95 12.60 -1.46
C GLU A 6 5.09 11.86 -2.79
N ASP A 7 5.97 10.83 -2.86
CA ASP A 7 6.11 9.95 -4.03
C ASP A 7 4.88 9.03 -4.25
N LEU A 8 3.89 9.05 -3.35
CA LEU A 8 2.75 8.13 -3.33
C LEU A 8 1.50 8.78 -3.94
N HIS A 9 1.22 8.43 -5.20
CA HIS A 9 0.17 9.02 -6.03
C HIS A 9 -0.95 8.05 -6.39
N GLY A 10 -1.12 6.99 -5.60
CA GLY A 10 -2.15 6.00 -5.82
C GLY A 10 -3.57 6.61 -5.81
N PRO A 11 -4.51 5.99 -6.52
CA PRO A 11 -5.89 6.45 -6.57
C PRO A 11 -6.54 6.39 -5.19
N GLU A 12 -7.44 7.34 -4.91
CA GLU A 12 -8.22 7.35 -3.67
C GLU A 12 -9.44 6.43 -3.72
N GLN A 13 -9.96 6.18 -4.92
CA GLN A 13 -11.19 5.44 -5.17
C GLN A 13 -11.15 4.71 -6.51
N GLY A 14 -12.13 3.84 -6.75
CA GLY A 14 -12.27 3.04 -7.97
C GLY A 14 -11.65 1.65 -7.83
N VAL A 15 -11.62 0.92 -8.94
CA VAL A 15 -11.10 -0.45 -8.99
C VAL A 15 -9.68 -0.46 -9.52
N VAL A 16 -8.76 -1.04 -8.76
CA VAL A 16 -7.37 -1.25 -9.17
C VAL A 16 -7.21 -2.66 -9.71
N VAL A 17 -6.65 -2.76 -10.92
CA VAL A 17 -6.18 -4.04 -11.46
C VAL A 17 -4.73 -4.27 -11.04
N LEU A 18 -4.47 -5.34 -10.28
CA LEU A 18 -3.12 -5.68 -9.83
C LEU A 18 -2.23 -6.13 -11.00
N PRO A 19 -0.97 -5.67 -11.06
CA PRO A 19 0.04 -6.22 -11.95
C PRO A 19 0.24 -7.71 -11.73
N ARG A 20 0.59 -8.44 -12.79
CA ARG A 20 0.79 -9.91 -12.74
C ARG A 20 1.82 -10.37 -11.70
N HIS A 21 2.82 -9.55 -11.37
CA HIS A 21 3.83 -9.90 -10.37
C HIS A 21 3.38 -9.69 -8.92
N LEU A 22 2.20 -9.07 -8.72
CA LEU A 22 1.57 -8.86 -7.42
C LEU A 22 0.26 -9.65 -7.28
N ALA A 23 -0.30 -10.09 -8.40
CA ALA A 23 -1.55 -10.84 -8.47
C ALA A 23 -1.32 -12.35 -8.38
N TRP A 24 -2.25 -13.04 -7.73
CA TRP A 24 -2.39 -14.50 -7.80
C TRP A 24 -3.53 -14.84 -8.76
N PRO A 25 -3.57 -16.06 -9.34
CA PRO A 25 -4.70 -16.48 -10.16
C PRO A 25 -6.03 -16.29 -9.42
N GLY A 26 -6.96 -15.53 -10.00
CA GLY A 26 -8.26 -15.25 -9.41
C GLY A 26 -8.39 -13.93 -8.64
N LEU A 27 -7.29 -13.27 -8.25
CA LEU A 27 -7.32 -11.94 -7.61
C LEU A 27 -6.72 -10.90 -8.56
N ARG A 28 -7.59 -10.19 -9.28
CA ARG A 28 -7.15 -9.14 -10.21
C ARG A 28 -7.65 -7.76 -9.86
N GLU A 29 -8.86 -7.65 -9.33
CA GLU A 29 -9.53 -6.37 -9.11
C GLU A 29 -9.71 -6.12 -7.62
N ILE A 30 -9.30 -4.94 -7.16
CA ILE A 30 -9.49 -4.49 -5.79
C ILE A 30 -10.27 -3.18 -5.81
N ASP A 31 -11.47 -3.19 -5.23
CA ASP A 31 -12.28 -2.00 -5.04
C ASP A 31 -11.76 -1.18 -3.85
N LEU A 32 -11.34 0.06 -4.10
CA LEU A 32 -10.79 0.96 -3.10
C LEU A 32 -11.85 1.65 -2.23
N SER A 33 -13.13 1.54 -2.59
CA SER A 33 -14.24 2.01 -1.76
C SER A 33 -14.43 1.15 -0.49
N ASP A 34 -13.94 -0.09 -0.49
CA ASP A 34 -13.84 -0.93 0.70
C ASP A 34 -12.46 -0.74 1.37
N ASP A 35 -12.48 -0.14 2.56
CA ASP A 35 -11.29 0.13 3.36
C ASP A 35 -10.44 -1.12 3.68
N ARG A 36 -11.08 -2.28 3.88
CA ARG A 36 -10.36 -3.55 4.14
C ARG A 36 -9.66 -4.04 2.87
N LEU A 37 -10.30 -3.90 1.72
CA LEU A 37 -9.70 -4.25 0.43
C LEU A 37 -8.57 -3.29 0.07
N ARG A 38 -8.74 -1.98 0.28
CA ARG A 38 -7.66 -0.99 0.14
C ARG A 38 -6.45 -1.30 1.02
N ARG A 39 -6.66 -1.61 2.31
CA ARG A 39 -5.56 -2.02 3.20
C ARG A 39 -4.87 -3.31 2.75
N SER A 40 -5.64 -4.27 2.22
CA SER A 40 -5.09 -5.49 1.63
C SER A 40 -4.18 -5.18 0.43
N LEU A 41 -4.62 -4.30 -0.49
CA LEU A 41 -3.77 -3.81 -1.58
C LEU A 41 -2.49 -3.18 -1.07
N TYR A 42 -2.58 -2.28 -0.08
CA TYR A 42 -1.40 -1.61 0.47
C TYR A 42 -0.45 -2.62 1.12
N GLY A 43 -0.95 -3.62 1.85
CA GLY A 43 -0.14 -4.69 2.42
C GLY A 43 0.63 -5.49 1.36
N ILE A 44 -0.03 -5.85 0.26
CA ILE A 44 0.60 -6.53 -0.89
C ILE A 44 1.72 -5.65 -1.46
N VAL A 45 1.41 -4.39 -1.77
CA VAL A 45 2.35 -3.47 -2.43
C VAL A 45 3.53 -3.10 -1.52
N LEU A 46 3.32 -2.94 -0.22
CA LEU A 46 4.40 -2.66 0.75
C LEU A 46 5.34 -3.85 0.96
N THR A 47 4.82 -5.08 0.82
CA THR A 47 5.58 -6.30 1.09
C THR A 47 6.27 -6.84 -0.17
N GLN A 48 5.60 -6.76 -1.32
CA GLN A 48 6.02 -7.41 -2.56
C GLN A 48 6.29 -6.41 -3.71
N GLY A 49 5.79 -5.18 -3.57
CA GLY A 49 5.89 -4.16 -4.60
C GLY A 49 7.28 -3.53 -4.74
N ARG A 50 7.57 -3.09 -5.96
CA ARG A 50 8.72 -2.25 -6.29
C ARG A 50 8.38 -0.78 -6.01
N ARG A 51 9.37 0.10 -6.11
CA ARG A 51 9.17 1.55 -5.90
C ARG A 51 8.03 2.11 -6.77
N ASN A 52 7.98 1.74 -8.04
CA ASN A 52 6.96 2.22 -8.97
C ASN A 52 5.57 1.66 -8.65
N ASP A 53 5.48 0.44 -8.12
CA ASP A 53 4.20 -0.11 -7.67
C ASP A 53 3.66 0.70 -6.49
N MET A 54 4.54 1.03 -5.53
CA MET A 54 4.15 1.86 -4.39
C MET A 54 3.68 3.26 -4.83
N ALA A 55 4.43 3.91 -5.72
CA ALA A 55 4.06 5.22 -6.25
C ALA A 55 2.72 5.20 -7.00
N ARG A 56 2.42 4.11 -7.70
CA ARG A 56 1.22 3.96 -8.54
C ARG A 56 -0.02 3.52 -7.76
N PHE A 57 0.13 2.72 -6.71
CA PHE A 57 -1.00 2.04 -6.07
C PHE A 57 -1.27 2.49 -4.64
N VAL A 58 -0.34 3.19 -4.00
CA VAL A 58 -0.51 3.65 -2.62
C VAL A 58 -0.76 5.16 -2.62
N ASN A 59 -1.83 5.60 -1.94
CA ASN A 59 -2.12 7.01 -1.76
C ASN A 59 -1.51 7.48 -0.43
N ALA A 60 -0.79 8.61 -0.46
CA ALA A 60 -0.12 9.17 0.72
C ALA A 60 -1.05 9.41 1.92
N ARG A 61 -2.20 10.05 1.68
CA ARG A 61 -3.16 10.44 2.70
C ARG A 61 -3.83 9.21 3.31
N LEU A 62 -4.39 8.36 2.46
CA LEU A 62 -5.07 7.14 2.90
C LEU A 62 -4.11 6.16 3.58
N LEU A 63 -2.86 6.06 3.12
CA LEU A 63 -1.86 5.23 3.81
C LEU A 63 -1.66 5.69 5.24
N ARG A 64 -1.60 6.99 5.50
CA ARG A 64 -1.43 7.54 6.84
C ARG A 64 -2.65 7.24 7.72
N GLU A 65 -3.85 7.40 7.17
CA GLU A 65 -5.12 7.11 7.87
C GLU A 65 -5.23 5.62 8.21
N ASP A 66 -4.88 4.74 7.27
CA ASP A 66 -4.97 3.29 7.43
C ASP A 66 -3.79 2.68 8.21
N TRP A 67 -2.68 3.42 8.39
CA TRP A 67 -1.44 2.93 8.98
C TRP A 67 -1.61 2.25 10.34
N PRO A 68 -2.38 2.79 11.31
CA PRO A 68 -2.53 2.18 12.63
C PRO A 68 -3.10 0.76 12.59
N LEU A 69 -4.00 0.47 11.65
CA LEU A 69 -4.57 -0.87 11.45
C LEU A 69 -3.64 -1.73 10.59
N LEU A 70 -3.17 -1.19 9.46
CA LEU A 70 -2.32 -1.91 8.51
C LEU A 70 -1.01 -2.40 9.14
N ARG A 71 -0.35 -1.60 9.97
CA ARG A 71 0.94 -1.95 10.57
C ARG A 71 0.92 -3.17 11.48
N THR A 72 -0.27 -3.62 11.90
CA THR A 72 -0.45 -4.79 12.78
C THR A 72 -0.30 -6.10 12.04
N SER A 73 -0.52 -6.12 10.73
CA SER A 73 -0.41 -7.31 9.88
C SER A 73 0.92 -7.40 9.11
N LEU A 74 1.77 -6.37 9.19
CA LEU A 74 3.05 -6.33 8.49
C LEU A 74 4.18 -6.99 9.29
N ASP A 75 5.11 -7.62 8.57
CA ASP A 75 6.38 -8.06 9.14
C ASP A 75 7.13 -6.88 9.81
N PRO A 76 7.73 -7.05 11.00
CA PRO A 76 8.40 -5.98 11.72
C PRO A 76 9.47 -5.23 10.92
N LYS A 77 10.18 -5.90 10.00
CA LYS A 77 11.23 -5.28 9.17
C LYS A 77 10.59 -4.37 8.10
N VAL A 78 9.51 -4.81 7.48
CA VAL A 78 8.75 -4.01 6.50
C VAL A 78 8.16 -2.79 7.19
N ARG A 79 7.47 -3.00 8.32
CA ARG A 79 6.89 -1.93 9.14
C ARG A 79 7.92 -0.86 9.49
N LYS A 80 9.02 -1.23 10.14
CA LYS A 80 10.09 -0.29 10.53
C LYS A 80 10.70 0.44 9.34
N GLY A 81 10.81 -0.24 8.19
CA GLY A 81 11.28 0.37 6.94
C GLY A 81 10.34 1.46 6.44
N CYS A 82 9.04 1.22 6.50
CA CYS A 82 8.00 2.18 6.11
C CYS A 82 7.94 3.36 7.08
N GLU A 83 7.88 3.12 8.39
CA GLU A 83 7.87 4.16 9.43
C GLU A 83 9.04 5.13 9.25
N ARG A 84 10.24 4.60 9.03
CA ARG A 84 11.45 5.41 8.84
C ARG A 84 11.42 6.24 7.56
N ARG A 85 11.08 5.64 6.42
CA ARG A 85 11.21 6.29 5.09
C ARG A 85 10.04 7.21 4.79
N LEU A 86 8.84 6.81 5.19
CA LEU A 86 7.60 7.52 4.89
C LEU A 86 7.16 8.42 6.05
N ARG A 87 7.94 8.45 7.14
CA ARG A 87 7.64 9.19 8.38
C ARG A 87 6.23 8.87 8.86
N LEU A 88 5.85 7.60 8.75
CA LEU A 88 4.59 7.07 9.23
C LEU A 88 4.74 6.84 10.73
N GLY A 89 4.03 7.64 11.51
CA GLY A 89 4.02 7.57 12.95
C GLY A 89 2.74 8.20 13.47
N SER A 90 2.07 7.43 14.32
CA SER A 90 1.12 7.91 15.33
C SER A 90 1.79 7.69 16.68
#